data_AF-A0A9W5UUI8-F1
#
_entry.id   AF-A0A9W5UUI8-F1
#
_cell.length_a   1.000
_cell.length_b   1.000
_cell.length_c   1.000
_cell.angle_alpha   90.00
_cell.angle_beta   90.00
_cell.angle_gamma   90.00
#
_symmetry.space_group_name_H-M   'P 1'
#
loop_
_entity.id
_entity.type
_entity.pdbx_description
1 polymer ?
#
loop_
_entity_poly.entity_id
_entity_poly.type
_entity_poly.pdbx_seq_one_letter_code
_entity_poly.pdbx_strand_id
1 'polypeptide(L)'
;MSDDVPVTEAPTEPTTQARLPEAILADVPVVDTAALDPPTTDLPGTAAAVGDEVETEEVDTRPLDELLDDLYHGQERISQVDIYRRAVAAELPAQLLSRLNALPQGEYAVDEVTDLLGGSAG
;
A
#
# COMPACT_ATOMS: atom_id res chain seq x y z
N MET A 1 -58.23 42.24 8.26
CA MET A 1 -57.91 41.64 6.96
C MET A 1 -56.68 40.80 7.20
N SER A 2 -56.90 39.51 7.38
CA SER A 2 -55.88 38.48 7.51
C SER A 2 -55.37 38.13 6.11
N ASP A 3 -54.07 37.93 5.98
CA ASP A 3 -53.35 37.16 4.94
C ASP A 3 -51.85 37.34 5.25
N ASP A 4 -50.94 36.38 5.23
CA ASP A 4 -50.97 34.94 5.03
C ASP A 4 -49.58 34.47 5.53
N VAL A 5 -49.55 33.41 6.33
CA VAL A 5 -48.31 32.78 6.80
C VAL A 5 -48.06 31.53 5.97
N PRO A 6 -46.88 31.43 5.34
CA PRO A 6 -46.31 30.11 5.12
C PRO A 6 -44.87 30.07 5.64
N VAL A 7 -44.66 29.56 6.86
CA VAL A 7 -43.44 28.81 7.15
C VAL A 7 -43.86 27.41 7.55
N THR A 8 -43.88 26.57 6.53
CA THR A 8 -44.07 25.13 6.61
C THR A 8 -42.96 24.52 7.47
N GLU A 9 -43.41 23.91 8.55
CA GLU A 9 -42.96 22.65 9.15
C GLU A 9 -41.48 22.25 9.03
N ALA A 10 -40.83 22.13 10.19
CA ALA A 10 -39.79 21.13 10.40
C ALA A 10 -40.40 19.72 10.22
N PRO A 11 -39.64 18.76 9.67
CA PRO A 11 -39.01 17.82 10.60
C PRO A 11 -37.62 17.32 10.17
N THR A 12 -36.85 16.86 11.17
CA THR A 12 -35.89 15.71 11.14
C THR A 12 -34.94 15.62 9.94
N GLU A 13 -33.61 15.65 10.05
CA GLU A 13 -32.74 14.73 10.78
C GLU A 13 -31.30 15.31 10.81
N PRO A 14 -30.57 15.36 11.95
CA PRO A 14 -29.12 15.31 11.89
C PRO A 14 -28.72 13.87 11.54
N THR A 15 -28.50 13.64 10.24
CA THR A 15 -27.73 12.50 9.78
C THR A 15 -26.34 12.51 10.44
N THR A 16 -25.81 11.31 10.65
CA THR A 16 -24.53 11.00 11.30
C THR A 16 -24.61 10.85 12.81
N GLN A 17 -25.29 9.75 13.17
CA GLN A 17 -24.81 8.81 14.17
C GLN A 17 -23.28 8.88 14.31
N ALA A 18 -22.80 9.41 15.44
CA ALA A 18 -21.44 9.18 15.90
C ALA A 18 -21.31 7.69 16.23
N ARG A 19 -21.02 6.88 15.21
CA ARG A 19 -20.64 5.49 15.41
C ARG A 19 -19.15 5.49 15.73
N LEU A 20 -18.83 5.15 16.97
CA LEU A 20 -17.48 4.84 17.43
C LEU A 20 -16.77 3.90 16.43
N PRO A 21 -15.48 4.11 16.13
CA PRO A 21 -14.67 3.04 15.58
C PRO A 21 -14.36 2.05 16.70
N GLU A 22 -15.23 1.06 16.93
CA GLU A 22 -14.84 -0.13 17.68
C GLU A 22 -13.90 -0.97 16.80
N ALA A 23 -12.61 -0.87 17.13
CA ALA A 23 -11.65 -1.95 17.17
C ALA A 23 -12.00 -3.19 16.32
N ILE A 24 -11.62 -3.15 15.05
CA ILE A 24 -11.30 -4.38 14.30
C ILE A 24 -9.97 -4.90 14.84
N LEU A 25 -10.08 -5.71 15.90
CA LEU A 25 -9.04 -6.65 16.31
C LEU A 25 -8.85 -7.62 15.14
N ALA A 26 -7.80 -7.39 14.34
CA ALA A 26 -7.38 -8.34 13.33
C ALA A 26 -6.79 -9.57 14.04
N ASP A 27 -7.59 -10.64 14.09
CA ASP A 27 -7.12 -11.99 14.32
C ASP A 27 -6.27 -12.39 13.10
N VAL A 28 -4.95 -12.21 13.21
CA VAL A 28 -4.00 -12.76 12.23
C VAL A 28 -3.75 -14.21 12.64
N PRO A 29 -4.00 -15.19 11.76
CA PRO A 29 -3.80 -16.59 12.08
C PRO A 29 -2.31 -16.88 12.30
N VAL A 30 -2.00 -17.51 13.43
CA VAL A 30 -0.71 -18.15 13.69
C VAL A 30 -0.45 -19.20 12.59
N VAL A 31 0.61 -19.01 11.83
CA VAL A 31 1.09 -19.99 10.84
C VAL A 31 1.66 -21.20 11.57
N ASP A 32 1.01 -22.36 11.38
CA ASP A 32 1.53 -23.65 11.81
C ASP A 32 2.67 -24.05 10.86
N THR A 33 3.90 -23.87 11.33
CA THR A 33 5.12 -24.31 10.65
C THR A 33 5.37 -25.78 11.00
N ALA A 34 4.84 -26.72 10.22
CA ALA A 34 5.30 -28.11 10.32
C ALA A 34 5.03 -28.92 9.05
N ALA A 35 6.10 -29.60 8.62
CA ALA A 35 6.14 -30.76 7.72
C ALA A 35 6.03 -30.52 6.21
N LEU A 36 7.18 -30.23 5.59
CA LEU A 36 7.52 -30.91 4.33
C LEU A 36 8.93 -31.52 4.44
N ASP A 37 8.98 -32.84 4.28
CA ASP A 37 10.18 -33.67 4.18
C ASP A 37 10.86 -33.46 2.81
N PRO A 38 12.18 -33.21 2.71
CA PRO A 38 12.85 -33.11 1.42
C PRO A 38 13.33 -34.50 0.93
N PRO A 39 13.06 -34.89 -0.33
CA PRO A 39 13.69 -36.09 -0.88
C PRO A 39 15.18 -35.82 -1.11
N THR A 40 16.02 -36.64 -0.45
CA THR A 40 17.45 -36.75 -0.75
C THR A 40 17.62 -37.21 -2.20
N THR A 41 18.14 -36.34 -3.06
CA THR A 41 18.69 -36.73 -4.37
C THR A 41 20.16 -36.33 -4.42
N ASP A 42 21.01 -37.35 -4.30
CA ASP A 42 22.45 -37.27 -4.50
C ASP A 42 22.77 -37.34 -6.00
N LEU A 43 23.43 -36.30 -6.52
CA LEU A 43 24.20 -36.33 -7.77
C LEU A 43 25.43 -35.40 -7.61
N PRO A 44 26.68 -35.89 -7.74
CA PRO A 44 27.85 -35.04 -7.80
C PRO A 44 28.15 -34.69 -9.26
N GLY A 45 28.09 -33.42 -9.62
CA GLY A 45 28.34 -33.01 -11.00
C GLY A 45 28.62 -31.52 -11.17
N THR A 46 29.91 -31.18 -11.22
CA THR A 46 30.48 -29.96 -11.80
C THR A 46 30.26 -28.65 -11.06
N ALA A 47 31.38 -28.14 -10.53
CA ALA A 47 31.54 -26.76 -10.10
C ALA A 47 31.32 -25.78 -11.26
N ALA A 48 30.34 -24.90 -11.11
CA ALA A 48 30.33 -23.54 -11.65
C ALA A 48 29.45 -22.71 -10.69
N ALA A 49 29.95 -21.53 -10.33
CA ALA A 49 29.41 -20.62 -9.31
C ALA A 49 27.87 -20.59 -9.25
N VAL A 50 27.33 -20.98 -8.11
CA VAL A 50 25.97 -20.61 -7.71
C VAL A 50 26.18 -19.72 -6.50
N GLY A 51 26.05 -18.41 -6.70
CA GLY A 51 25.76 -17.53 -5.58
C GLY A 51 24.52 -18.11 -4.92
N ASP A 52 24.54 -18.20 -3.60
CA ASP A 52 23.34 -18.45 -2.80
C ASP A 52 22.44 -17.22 -2.92
N GLU A 53 21.88 -17.00 -4.11
CA GLU A 53 20.82 -16.05 -4.36
C GLU A 53 19.54 -16.85 -4.20
N VAL A 54 19.02 -16.82 -2.97
CA VAL A 54 17.58 -16.81 -2.78
C VAL A 54 17.04 -15.82 -3.81
N GLU A 55 16.42 -16.32 -4.89
CA GLU A 55 15.53 -15.54 -5.75
C GLU A 55 14.34 -15.11 -4.88
N THR A 56 14.56 -14.20 -3.94
CA THR A 56 13.51 -13.27 -3.56
C THR A 56 13.19 -12.56 -4.85
N GLU A 57 11.99 -12.73 -5.39
CA GLU A 57 11.53 -11.99 -6.57
C GLU A 57 11.60 -10.50 -6.23
N GLU A 58 12.77 -9.88 -6.44
CA GLU A 58 13.04 -8.49 -6.10
C GLU A 58 12.17 -7.65 -7.03
N VAL A 59 11.09 -7.09 -6.48
CA VAL A 59 10.16 -6.26 -7.24
C VAL A 59 10.95 -5.11 -7.86
N ASP A 60 10.94 -5.02 -9.19
CA ASP A 60 11.67 -3.98 -9.91
C ASP A 60 11.15 -2.59 -9.50
N THR A 61 11.98 -1.81 -8.80
CA THR A 61 11.63 -0.47 -8.29
C THR A 61 11.96 0.65 -9.27
N ARG A 62 12.70 0.38 -10.36
CA ARG A 62 13.07 1.40 -11.35
C ARG A 62 11.88 2.20 -11.89
N PRO A 63 10.74 1.59 -12.27
CA PRO A 63 9.60 2.37 -12.75
C PRO A 63 8.95 3.22 -11.65
N LEU A 64 9.11 2.84 -10.37
CA LEU A 64 8.69 3.68 -9.25
C LEU A 64 9.65 4.86 -9.07
N ASP A 65 10.97 4.65 -9.14
CA ASP A 65 11.95 5.73 -9.07
C ASP A 65 11.74 6.78 -10.18
N GLU A 66 11.54 6.35 -11.43
CA GLU A 66 11.23 7.24 -12.56
C GLU A 66 9.94 8.04 -12.35
N LEU A 67 8.89 7.38 -11.83
CA LEU A 67 7.65 8.05 -11.49
C LEU A 67 7.83 9.10 -10.40
N LEU A 68 8.59 8.77 -9.35
CA LEU A 68 8.81 9.68 -8.23
C LEU A 68 9.64 10.89 -8.65
N ASP A 69 10.64 10.72 -9.52
CA ASP A 69 11.40 11.85 -10.08
C ASP A 69 10.49 12.85 -10.82
N ASP A 70 9.61 12.35 -11.70
CA ASP A 70 8.63 13.19 -12.42
C ASP A 70 7.64 13.86 -11.45
N LEU A 71 7.13 13.09 -10.49
CA LEU A 71 6.12 13.55 -9.54
C LEU A 71 6.66 14.66 -8.62
N TYR A 72 7.87 14.48 -8.09
CA TYR A 72 8.52 15.39 -7.13
C TYR A 72 9.32 16.51 -7.80
N HIS A 73 9.27 16.65 -9.13
CA HIS A 73 10.01 17.69 -9.83
C HIS A 73 9.55 19.10 -9.41
N GLY A 74 10.27 19.70 -8.45
CA GLY A 74 9.94 20.99 -7.86
C GLY A 74 8.88 20.94 -6.75
N GLN A 75 8.54 19.76 -6.22
CA GLN A 75 7.64 19.57 -5.08
C GLN A 75 8.35 18.76 -4.00
N GLU A 76 8.34 19.22 -2.75
CA GLU A 76 9.03 18.53 -1.66
C GLU A 76 8.16 17.41 -1.04
N ARG A 77 6.84 17.56 -1.09
CA ARG A 77 5.87 16.68 -0.44
C ARG A 77 4.64 16.47 -1.31
N ILE A 78 4.19 15.21 -1.42
CA ILE A 78 3.02 14.84 -2.21
C ILE A 78 2.15 13.86 -1.44
N SER A 79 0.83 13.96 -1.60
CA SER A 79 -0.11 13.11 -0.89
C SER A 79 -0.03 11.66 -1.37
N GLN A 80 -0.24 10.71 -0.45
CA GLN A 80 -0.31 9.27 -0.74
C GLN A 80 -1.32 8.95 -1.85
N VAL A 81 -2.49 9.61 -1.81
CA VAL A 81 -3.55 9.41 -2.82
C VAL A 81 -3.10 9.90 -4.19
N ASP A 82 -2.37 11.02 -4.22
CA ASP A 82 -1.81 11.56 -5.45
C ASP A 82 -0.74 10.63 -6.02
N ILE A 83 0.20 10.16 -5.20
CA ILE A 83 1.24 9.19 -5.58
C ILE A 83 0.58 7.91 -6.13
N TYR A 84 -0.37 7.34 -5.39
CA TYR A 84 -1.08 6.12 -5.80
C TYR A 84 -1.83 6.31 -7.13
N ARG A 85 -2.51 7.44 -7.33
CA ARG A 85 -3.19 7.72 -8.61
C ARG A 85 -2.22 7.78 -9.78
N ARG A 86 -1.06 8.43 -9.64
CA ARG A 86 -0.05 8.47 -10.71
C ARG A 86 0.57 7.09 -10.92
N ALA A 87 0.81 6.34 -9.86
CA ALA A 87 1.32 4.98 -9.95
C ALA A 87 0.37 4.05 -10.74
N VAL A 88 -0.94 4.16 -10.51
CA VAL A 88 -1.94 3.44 -11.29
C VAL A 88 -1.95 3.93 -12.75
N ALA A 89 -1.86 5.23 -12.98
CA ALA A 89 -1.82 5.80 -14.33
C ALA A 89 -0.54 5.42 -15.10
N ALA A 90 0.57 5.21 -14.41
CA ALA A 90 1.84 4.71 -14.93
C ALA A 90 1.89 3.18 -15.03
N GLU A 91 0.79 2.49 -14.72
CA GLU A 91 0.66 1.03 -14.78
C GLU A 91 1.76 0.30 -13.98
N LEU A 92 2.12 0.84 -12.81
CA LEU A 92 3.12 0.21 -11.95
C LEU A 92 2.72 -1.22 -11.54
N PRO A 93 3.70 -2.11 -11.29
CA PRO A 93 3.45 -3.47 -10.81
C PRO A 93 2.49 -3.52 -9.62
N ALA A 94 1.60 -4.51 -9.62
CA ALA A 94 0.57 -4.66 -8.59
C ALA A 94 1.16 -4.75 -7.17
N GLN A 95 2.33 -5.38 -7.01
CA GLN A 95 3.05 -5.45 -5.75
C GLN A 95 3.42 -4.06 -5.20
N LEU A 96 3.88 -3.13 -6.05
CA LEU A 96 4.19 -1.76 -5.65
C LEU A 96 2.93 -0.97 -5.34
N LEU A 97 1.86 -1.15 -6.13
CA LEU A 97 0.56 -0.52 -5.86
C LEU A 97 -0.03 -0.97 -4.52
N SER A 98 0.08 -2.26 -4.18
CA SER A 98 -0.34 -2.77 -2.88
C SER A 98 0.45 -2.17 -1.73
N ARG A 99 1.78 -2.01 -1.88
CA ARG A 99 2.62 -1.33 -0.87
C ARG A 99 2.25 0.14 -0.71
N LEU A 100 2.07 0.87 -1.82
CA LEU A 100 1.61 2.26 -1.80
C LEU A 100 0.25 2.41 -1.11
N ASN A 101 -0.69 1.51 -1.38
CA ASN A 101 -2.02 1.53 -0.76
C ASN A 101 -2.00 1.14 0.73
N ALA A 102 -0.96 0.43 1.19
CA ALA A 102 -0.76 0.10 2.60
C ALA A 102 -0.18 1.29 3.40
N LEU A 103 0.37 2.31 2.73
CA LEU A 103 0.85 3.51 3.40
C LEU A 103 -0.31 4.28 4.04
N PRO A 104 -0.11 4.81 5.27
CA PRO A 104 -1.06 5.73 5.87
C PRO A 104 -1.40 6.91 4.94
N GLN A 105 -2.60 7.48 5.13
CA GLN A 105 -2.91 8.73 4.45
C GLN A 105 -2.05 9.85 5.02
N GLY A 106 -1.38 10.59 4.14
CA GLY A 106 -0.46 11.66 4.51
C GLY A 106 0.30 12.19 3.31
N GLU A 107 1.15 13.18 3.57
CA GLU A 107 2.08 13.74 2.59
C GLU A 107 3.48 13.17 2.86
N TYR A 108 4.09 12.62 1.83
CA TYR A 108 5.38 11.96 1.90
C TYR A 108 6.41 12.72 1.07
N ALA A 109 7.67 12.71 1.49
CA ALA A 109 8.81 13.08 0.66
C ALA A 109 9.30 11.88 -0.19
N VAL A 110 10.05 12.14 -1.26
CA VAL A 110 10.60 11.08 -2.13
C VAL A 110 11.43 10.06 -1.35
N ASP A 111 12.28 10.52 -0.42
CA ASP A 111 13.11 9.66 0.43
C ASP A 111 12.26 8.80 1.37
N GLU A 112 11.14 9.32 1.87
CA GLU A 112 10.23 8.57 2.73
C GLU A 112 9.50 7.48 1.94
N VAL A 113 9.05 7.79 0.72
CA VAL A 113 8.37 6.81 -0.13
C VAL A 113 9.34 5.71 -0.55
N THR A 114 10.54 6.07 -1.00
CA THR A 114 11.56 5.10 -1.42
C THR A 114 12.03 4.22 -0.27
N ASP A 115 12.21 4.76 0.94
CA ASP A 115 12.52 3.97 2.14
C ASP A 115 11.40 2.95 2.45
N LEU A 116 10.15 3.39 2.44
CA LEU A 116 8.99 2.54 2.76
C LEU A 116 8.67 1.49 1.69
N LEU A 117 9.04 1.72 0.43
CA LEU A 117 8.76 0.81 -0.69
C LEU A 117 9.95 -0.06 -1.12
N GLY A 118 11.17 0.44 -0.93
CA GLY A 118 12.44 -0.25 -1.23
C GLY A 118 12.97 -1.04 -0.04
N GLY A 119 12.59 -0.68 1.19
CA GLY A 119 12.87 -1.45 2.39
C GLY A 119 11.88 -2.60 2.55
N SER A 120 12.21 -3.79 2.04
CA SER A 120 11.57 -5.00 2.52
C SER A 120 11.87 -5.09 4.02
N ALA A 121 10.87 -4.88 4.87
CA ALA A 121 10.97 -5.33 6.26
C ALA A 121 11.33 -6.82 6.20
N GLY A 122 12.52 -7.13 6.73
CA GLY A 122 13.07 -8.50 6.74
C GLY A 122 12.24 -9.48 7.54
#